data_AF-A0A6F8SMZ3-F1
#
_entry.id   AF-A0A6F8SMZ3-F1
#
_cell.length_a   1.000
_cell.length_b   1.000
_cell.length_c   1.000
_cell.angle_alpha   90.00
_cell.angle_beta   90.00
_cell.angle_gamma   90.00
#
_symmetry.space_group_name_H-M   'P 1'
#
loop_
_entity.id
_entity.type
_entity.pdbx_description
1 polymer ?
#
loop_
_entity_poly.entity_id
_entity_poly.type
_entity_poly.pdbx_seq_one_letter_code
_entity_poly.pdbx_strand_id
1 'polypeptide(L)'
;MHAMVTARVPLEIRDQVNAKLRSIGSSPTELVNAAYDYVLATGELPDAQRGESPLRITLTDAQANELRFRLRQATRPVPASFWEARDGAPATREGE
;
A
#
# COMPACT_ATOMS: atom_id res chain seq x y z
N MET A 1 28.70 -1.75 -21.34
CA MET A 1 29.14 -3.12 -20.96
C MET A 1 28.27 -3.59 -19.81
N HIS A 2 27.86 -4.85 -19.79
CA HIS A 2 27.13 -5.44 -18.66
C HIS A 2 28.08 -6.33 -17.85
N ALA A 3 28.04 -6.21 -16.53
CA ALA A 3 28.82 -7.06 -15.62
C ALA A 3 27.99 -8.27 -15.18
N MET A 4 28.66 -9.40 -14.94
CA MET A 4 28.01 -10.59 -14.40
C MET A 4 27.83 -10.45 -12.88
N VAL A 5 26.60 -10.58 -12.41
CA VAL A 5 26.25 -10.55 -10.98
C VAL A 5 25.96 -11.97 -10.51
N THR A 6 26.63 -12.43 -9.45
CA THR A 6 26.41 -13.76 -8.86
C THR A 6 26.05 -13.63 -7.38
N ALA A 7 25.06 -14.40 -6.94
CA ALA A 7 24.59 -14.42 -5.55
C ALA A 7 24.07 -15.82 -5.19
N ARG A 8 24.13 -16.17 -3.90
CA ARG A 8 23.55 -17.42 -3.39
C ARG A 8 22.08 -17.20 -3.07
N VAL A 9 21.22 -18.04 -3.64
CA VAL A 9 19.77 -18.04 -3.39
C VAL A 9 19.35 -19.48 -3.11
N PRO A 10 18.48 -19.73 -2.12
CA PRO A 10 17.90 -21.06 -1.90
C PRO A 10 17.23 -21.58 -3.17
N LEU A 11 17.46 -22.86 -3.49
CA LEU A 11 17.01 -23.47 -4.74
C LEU A 11 15.50 -23.35 -4.94
N GLU A 12 14.75 -23.64 -3.88
CA GLU A 12 13.28 -23.57 -3.86
C GLU A 12 12.77 -22.17 -4.17
N ILE A 13 13.40 -21.14 -3.61
CA ILE A 13 13.04 -19.73 -3.84
C ILE A 13 13.35 -19.35 -5.30
N ARG A 14 14.53 -19.72 -5.80
CA ARG A 14 14.92 -19.47 -7.19
C ARG A 14 13.92 -20.07 -8.18
N ASP A 15 13.51 -21.32 -7.95
CA ASP A 15 12.63 -22.02 -8.87
C ASP A 15 11.20 -21.45 -8.83
N GLN A 16 10.70 -21.08 -7.65
CA GLN A 16 9.42 -20.39 -7.49
C GLN A 16 9.42 -19.02 -8.20
N VAL A 17 10.46 -18.21 -8.00
CA VAL A 17 10.60 -16.90 -8.63
C VAL A 17 10.71 -17.05 -10.14
N ASN A 18 11.50 -18.00 -10.64
CA ASN A 18 11.62 -18.26 -12.09
C ASN A 18 10.30 -18.68 -12.73
N ALA A 19 9.48 -19.47 -12.03
CA ALA A 19 8.14 -19.82 -12.51
C ALA A 19 7.24 -18.57 -12.61
N LYS A 20 7.26 -17.71 -11.58
CA LYS A 20 6.51 -16.44 -11.57
C LYS A 20 6.99 -15.49 -12.66
N LEU A 21 8.30 -15.29 -12.82
CA LEU A 21 8.89 -14.45 -13.86
C LEU A 21 8.45 -14.91 -15.25
N ARG A 22 8.50 -16.22 -15.52
CA ARG A 22 7.99 -16.78 -16.79
C ARG A 22 6.50 -16.50 -16.99
N SER A 23 5.68 -16.58 -15.95
CA SER A 23 4.24 -16.30 -16.06
C SER A 23 3.92 -14.84 -16.42
N ILE A 24 4.80 -13.90 -16.05
CA ILE A 24 4.66 -12.47 -16.38
C ILE A 24 5.47 -12.05 -17.62
N GLY A 25 6.14 -13.00 -18.30
CA GLY A 25 6.96 -12.74 -19.47
C GLY A 25 8.30 -12.06 -19.17
N SER A 26 8.76 -12.08 -17.92
CA SER A 26 10.03 -11.48 -17.49
C SER A 26 11.13 -12.52 -17.29
N SER A 27 12.37 -12.05 -17.27
CA SER A 27 13.58 -12.82 -17.07
C SER A 27 14.27 -12.53 -15.73
N PRO A 28 15.12 -13.43 -15.21
CA PRO A 28 15.92 -13.17 -14.01
C PRO A 28 16.84 -11.96 -14.15
N THR A 29 17.35 -11.70 -15.36
CA THR A 29 18.19 -10.53 -15.65
C THR A 29 17.40 -9.23 -15.49
N GLU A 30 16.16 -9.17 -15.99
CA GLU A 30 15.29 -8.00 -15.81
C GLU A 30 14.94 -7.77 -14.34
N LEU A 31 14.68 -8.84 -13.58
CA LEU A 31 14.47 -8.73 -12.13
C LEU A 31 15.68 -8.10 -11.42
N VAL A 32 16.89 -8.54 -11.73
CA VAL A 32 18.12 -7.98 -11.14
C VAL A 32 18.30 -6.53 -11.55
N ASN A 33 18.15 -6.19 -12.83
CA ASN A 33 18.30 -4.82 -13.31
C ASN A 33 17.27 -3.87 -12.66
N ALA A 34 16.00 -4.29 -12.57
CA ALA A 34 14.96 -3.51 -11.91
C ALA A 34 15.25 -3.27 -10.43
N ALA A 35 15.87 -4.24 -9.74
CA ALA A 35 16.31 -4.05 -8.35
C ALA A 35 17.42 -3.00 -8.24
N TYR A 36 18.37 -2.96 -9.18
CA TYR A 36 19.38 -1.88 -9.24
C TYR A 36 18.74 -0.51 -9.49
N ASP A 37 17.84 -0.43 -10.45
CA ASP A 37 17.12 0.82 -10.77
C ASP A 37 16.31 1.33 -9.57
N TYR A 38 15.67 0.42 -8.82
CA TYR A 38 14.95 0.75 -7.60
C TYR A 38 15.85 1.39 -6.55
N VAL A 39 17.03 0.81 -6.30
CA VAL A 39 18.00 1.35 -5.33
C VAL A 39 18.55 2.70 -5.78
N LEU A 40 18.81 2.87 -7.08
CA LEU A 40 19.24 4.16 -7.64
C LEU A 40 18.17 5.25 -7.48
N ALA A 41 16.89 4.90 -7.64
CA ALA A 41 15.79 5.85 -7.54
C ALA A 41 15.39 6.20 -6.10
N THR A 42 15.40 5.21 -5.20
CA THR A 42 14.88 5.36 -3.83
C THR A 42 15.96 5.49 -2.76
N GLY A 43 17.19 5.06 -3.05
CA GLY A 43 18.28 4.95 -2.07
C GLY A 43 18.13 3.77 -1.10
N GLU A 44 17.16 2.89 -1.30
CA GLU A 44 16.79 1.85 -0.34
C GLU A 44 16.56 0.50 -1.05
N LEU A 45 16.67 -0.61 -0.31
CA LEU A 45 16.40 -1.94 -0.85
C LEU A 45 14.90 -2.19 -1.00
N PRO A 46 14.47 -2.97 -2.01
CA PRO A 46 13.08 -3.41 -2.13
C PRO A 46 12.67 -4.18 -0.88
N ASP A 47 11.62 -3.72 -0.20
CA ASP A 47 11.08 -4.32 1.00
C ASP A 47 9.59 -4.64 0.80
N ALA A 48 9.23 -5.92 0.90
CA ALA A 48 7.86 -6.40 0.73
C ALA A 48 6.95 -6.08 1.92
N GLN A 49 7.52 -5.79 3.10
CA GLN A 49 6.80 -5.47 4.33
C GLN A 49 6.60 -3.98 4.52
N ARG A 50 7.27 -3.18 3.68
CA ARG A 50 7.00 -1.75 3.56
C ARG A 50 5.64 -1.59 2.90
N GLY A 51 4.58 -1.70 3.71
CA GLY A 51 3.25 -1.25 3.33
C GLY A 51 3.36 0.19 2.82
N GLU A 52 2.48 0.58 1.89
CA GLU A 52 2.40 1.96 1.42
C GLU A 52 2.38 2.88 2.65
N SER A 53 3.49 3.58 2.89
CA SER A 53 3.52 4.57 3.96
C SER A 53 2.37 5.52 3.67
N PRO A 54 1.39 5.68 4.58
CA PRO A 54 0.24 6.49 4.30
C PRO A 54 0.73 7.88 3.92
N LEU A 55 0.25 8.38 2.79
CA LEU A 55 0.63 9.70 2.30
C LEU A 55 0.34 10.73 3.39
N ARG A 56 1.40 11.22 4.05
CA ARG A 56 1.29 12.26 5.07
C ARG A 56 1.37 13.61 4.38
N ILE A 57 0.20 14.21 4.14
CA ILE A 57 0.11 15.57 3.63
C ILE A 57 0.13 16.54 4.81
N THR A 58 1.16 17.37 4.90
CA THR A 58 1.21 18.48 5.86
C THR A 58 0.45 19.66 5.27
N LEU A 59 -0.70 20.00 5.86
CA LEU A 59 -1.49 21.16 5.46
C LEU A 59 -0.87 22.44 6.04
N THR A 60 -0.90 23.53 5.28
CA THR A 60 -0.68 24.87 5.85
C THR A 60 -1.87 25.29 6.70
N ASP A 61 -1.70 26.27 7.58
CA ASP A 61 -2.79 26.79 8.41
C ASP A 61 -4.00 27.25 7.58
N ALA A 62 -3.74 27.87 6.43
CA ALA A 62 -4.78 28.30 5.50
C ALA A 62 -5.55 27.11 4.92
N GLN A 63 -4.86 26.06 4.48
CA GLN A 63 -5.48 24.85 3.95
C GLN A 63 -6.28 24.09 5.02
N ALA A 64 -5.75 24.00 6.24
CA ALA A 64 -6.45 23.37 7.36
C ALA A 64 -7.73 24.14 7.74
N ASN A 65 -7.69 25.47 7.70
CA ASN A 65 -8.86 26.31 7.95
C ASN A 65 -9.93 26.16 6.86
N GLU A 66 -9.53 26.18 5.60
CA GLU A 66 -10.44 25.98 4.47
C GLU A 66 -11.11 24.59 4.53
N LEU A 67 -10.34 23.55 4.83
CA LEU A 67 -10.87 22.20 4.98
C LEU A 67 -11.90 22.12 6.12
N ARG A 68 -11.61 22.71 7.28
CA ARG A 68 -12.54 22.77 8.42
C ARG A 68 -13.81 23.54 8.07
N PHE A 69 -13.70 24.63 7.32
CA PHE A 69 -14.85 25.41 6.86
C PHE A 69 -15.77 24.57 5.96
N ARG A 70 -15.20 23.92 4.94
CA ARG A 70 -15.96 23.04 4.03
C ARG A 70 -16.62 21.88 4.75
N LEU A 71 -15.89 21.23 5.66
CA LEU A 71 -16.43 20.13 6.45
C LEU A 71 -17.67 20.56 7.23
N ARG A 72 -17.64 21.73 7.88
CA ARG A 72 -18.79 22.26 8.62
C ARG A 72 -19.99 22.57 7.72
N GLN A 73 -19.77 23.00 6.49
CA GLN A 73 -20.86 23.25 5.54
C GLN A 73 -21.47 21.96 5.00
N ALA A 74 -20.64 20.95 4.76
CA ALA A 74 -21.06 19.67 4.18
C ALA A 74 -21.63 18.70 5.21
N THR A 75 -21.41 18.92 6.50
CA THR A 75 -21.82 18.01 7.58
C THR A 75 -22.96 18.61 8.40
N ARG A 76 -23.92 17.77 8.80
CA ARG A 76 -24.97 18.15 9.76
C ARG A 76 -24.65 17.51 11.11
N PRO A 77 -24.81 18.23 12.24
CA PRO A 77 -24.68 17.62 13.55
C PRO A 77 -25.78 16.59 13.71
N VAL A 78 -25.38 15.38 14.05
CA VAL A 78 -26.30 14.28 14.33
C VAL A 78 -26.51 14.22 15.85
N PRO A 79 -27.76 14.21 16.35
CA PRO A 79 -28.03 14.05 17.77
C PRO A 79 -27.38 12.78 18.33
N ALA A 80 -26.92 12.80 19.58
CA ALA A 80 -26.29 11.64 20.22
C ALA A 80 -27.20 10.41 20.22
N SER A 81 -28.52 10.62 20.35
CA SER A 81 -29.55 9.56 20.31
C SER A 81 -29.60 8.77 19.01
N PHE A 82 -29.07 9.30 17.89
CA PHE A 82 -28.92 8.54 16.65
C PHE A 82 -27.93 7.38 16.80
N TRP A 83 -26.89 7.56 17.60
CA TRP A 83 -25.86 6.55 17.83
C TRP A 83 -26.29 5.51 18.88
N GLU A 84 -27.10 5.93 19.85
CA GLU A 84 -27.65 5.05 20.91
C GLU A 84 -28.54 3.92 20.34
N ALA A 85 -29.16 4.10 19.17
CA ALA A 85 -30.00 3.09 18.54
C ALA A 85 -29.23 1.86 18.02
N ARG A 86 -27.89 1.94 17.88
CA ARG A 86 -27.07 0.89 17.27
C ARG A 86 -26.32 -0.01 18.26
N ASP A 87 -26.39 0.29 19.55
CA ASP A 87 -25.73 -0.51 20.60
C ASP A 87 -26.61 -1.70 21.08
N GLY A 88 -27.78 -1.92 20.47
CA GLY A 88 -28.77 -2.89 20.96
C GLY A 88 -29.35 -3.91 19.97
N ALA A 89 -28.92 -3.97 18.70
CA ALA A 89 -29.40 -4.99 17.77
C ALA A 89 -28.24 -5.89 17.31
N PRO A 90 -28.16 -7.17 17.75
CA PRO A 90 -27.30 -8.11 17.07
C PRO A 90 -27.75 -8.18 15.61
N ALA A 91 -26.79 -8.11 14.68
CA ALA A 91 -27.06 -8.33 13.27
C ALA A 91 -27.53 -9.79 13.07
N THR A 92 -28.82 -10.05 13.22
CA THR A 92 -29.45 -11.27 12.73
C THR A 92 -29.44 -11.20 11.22
N ARG A 93 -28.37 -11.76 10.66
CA ARG A 93 -28.35 -12.29 9.30
C ARG A 93 -29.29 -13.49 9.28
N GLU A 94 -30.58 -13.26 9.08
CA GLU A 94 -31.47 -14.34 8.64
C GLU A 94 -31.43 -14.36 7.12
N GLY A 95 -30.81 -15.41 6.59
CA GLY A 95 -31.08 -15.86 5.24
C GLY A 95 -32.29 -16.78 5.25
N GLU A 96 -33.21 -16.52 4.34
CA GLU A 96 -33.86 -17.53 3.50
C GLU A 96 -34.34 -16.86 2.21
#